data_AF-A0A0D0AJ27-F1
#
_entry.id   AF-A0A0D0AJ27-F1
#
_cell.length_a   1.000
_cell.length_b   1.000
_cell.length_c   1.000
_cell.angle_alpha   90.00
_cell.angle_beta   90.00
_cell.angle_gamma   90.00
#
_symmetry.space_group_name_H-M   'P 1'
#
loop_
_entity.id
_entity.type
_entity.pdbx_description
1 polymer ?
#
loop_
_entity_poly.entity_id
_entity_poly.type
_entity_poly.pdbx_seq_one_letter_code
_entity_poly.pdbx_strand_id
1 'polypeptide(L)'
;LGFMTKGDLMPKHALYFKEVGDGSHVTAKFTPILRAYITSDYQETAIIRGAIDRPAIWEQDLAALSDSTTWNLTRDPSTGHYTIEEA
;
A
#
# COMPACT_ATOMS: atom_id res chain seq x y z
N LEU A 1 12.51 -11.36 -2.71
CA LEU A 1 13.67 -11.68 -3.56
C LEU A 1 14.41 -10.38 -3.85
N GLY A 2 15.74 -10.35 -3.73
CA GLY A 2 16.55 -9.15 -3.97
C GLY A 2 18.01 -9.53 -4.18
N PHE A 3 18.81 -8.62 -4.72
CA PHE A 3 20.25 -8.85 -4.91
C PHE A 3 21.03 -8.29 -3.72
N MET A 4 22.04 -9.03 -3.27
CA MET A 4 23.00 -8.60 -2.26
C MET A 4 24.33 -8.34 -2.94
N THR A 5 24.85 -7.12 -2.81
CA THR A 5 26.26 -6.83 -3.11
C THR A 5 27.12 -6.98 -1.86
N LYS A 6 28.42 -7.22 -2.04
CA LYS A 6 29.34 -7.44 -0.90
C LYS A 6 29.39 -6.18 -0.03
N GLY A 7 28.96 -6.33 1.23
CA GLY A 7 28.85 -5.22 2.20
C GLY A 7 27.42 -4.75 2.47
N ASP A 8 26.42 -5.22 1.71
CA ASP A 8 25.02 -4.92 2.02
C ASP A 8 24.56 -5.67 3.29
N LEU A 9 23.83 -4.95 4.15
CA LEU A 9 23.20 -5.52 5.36
C LEU A 9 21.83 -6.14 5.05
N MET A 10 21.20 -5.76 3.94
CA MET A 10 19.88 -6.25 3.51
C MET A 10 19.78 -6.29 1.97
N PRO A 11 18.99 -7.21 1.38
CA PRO A 11 18.85 -7.32 -0.07
C PRO A 11 18.20 -6.07 -0.66
N LYS A 12 18.72 -5.60 -1.80
CA LYS A 12 18.06 -4.54 -2.57
C LYS A 12 16.87 -5.14 -3.32
N HIS A 13 15.71 -4.51 -3.19
CA HIS A 13 14.50 -4.90 -3.93
C HIS A 13 14.75 -4.78 -5.44
N ALA A 14 14.42 -5.83 -6.20
CA ALA A 14 14.55 -5.83 -7.65
C ALA A 14 13.40 -6.61 -8.28
N LEU A 15 12.93 -6.12 -9.43
CA LEU A 15 12.00 -6.86 -10.29
C LEU A 15 12.83 -7.76 -11.21
N TYR A 16 12.45 -9.03 -11.28
CA TYR A 16 13.15 -10.03 -12.10
C TYR A 16 12.16 -10.66 -13.08
N PHE A 17 12.50 -10.60 -14.37
CA PHE A 17 11.70 -11.13 -15.47
C PHE A 17 12.46 -12.30 -16.10
N LYS A 18 11.82 -13.48 -16.18
CA LYS A 18 12.36 -14.65 -16.89
C LYS A 18 11.93 -14.59 -18.36
N GLU A 19 12.72 -15.21 -19.25
CA GLU A 19 12.31 -15.52 -20.63
C GLU A 19 11.91 -14.30 -21.48
N VAL A 20 12.67 -13.20 -21.35
CA VAL A 20 12.52 -12.05 -22.26
C VAL A 20 13.11 -12.42 -23.63
N GLY A 21 12.25 -12.61 -24.63
CA GLY A 21 12.65 -12.99 -25.98
C GLY A 21 13.40 -11.89 -26.72
N ASP A 22 14.18 -12.28 -27.74
CA ASP A 22 14.91 -11.34 -28.59
C ASP A 22 13.96 -10.34 -29.28
N GLY A 23 14.34 -9.06 -29.29
CA GLY A 23 13.49 -7.95 -29.75
C GLY A 23 12.28 -7.59 -28.88
N SER A 24 12.03 -8.31 -27.78
CA SER A 24 10.92 -8.02 -26.87
C SER A 24 11.29 -6.99 -25.80
N HIS A 25 10.30 -6.24 -25.33
CA HIS A 25 10.46 -5.23 -24.28
C HIS A 25 9.55 -5.54 -23.11
N VAL A 26 10.09 -5.43 -21.89
CA VAL A 26 9.32 -5.57 -20.66
C VAL A 26 9.34 -4.25 -19.91
N THR A 27 8.15 -3.79 -19.51
CA THR A 27 7.98 -2.57 -18.71
C THR A 27 7.19 -2.93 -17.47
N ALA A 28 7.79 -2.71 -16.30
CA ALA A 28 7.05 -2.77 -15.05
C ALA A 28 6.10 -1.58 -14.98
N LYS A 29 4.79 -1.85 -14.86
CA LYS A 29 3.81 -0.83 -14.49
C LYS A 29 3.52 -0.99 -13.00
N PHE A 30 3.92 0.00 -12.21
CA PHE A 30 3.59 0.05 -10.80
C PHE A 30 2.37 0.95 -10.63
N THR A 31 1.26 0.35 -10.18
CA THR A 31 0.01 1.06 -9.84
C THR A 31 -0.23 0.88 -8.35
N PRO A 32 0.50 1.64 -7.49
CA PRO A 32 0.39 1.49 -6.05
C PRO A 32 -0.98 1.96 -5.57
N ILE A 33 -1.81 1.04 -5.10
CA ILE A 33 -3.07 1.41 -4.44
C ILE A 33 -2.82 1.59 -2.95
N LEU A 34 -2.99 2.81 -2.46
CA LEU A 34 -3.00 3.11 -1.04
C LEU A 34 -4.40 2.79 -0.48
N ARG A 35 -4.46 2.16 0.68
CA ARG A 35 -5.72 1.79 1.35
C ARG A 35 -5.71 2.23 2.80
N ALA A 36 -6.83 2.74 3.27
CA ALA A 36 -7.06 3.05 4.67
C ALA A 36 -8.09 2.09 5.27
N TYR A 37 -7.83 1.63 6.49
CA TYR A 37 -8.68 0.72 7.23
C TYR A 37 -8.91 1.27 8.63
N ILE A 38 -10.07 0.98 9.21
CA ILE A 38 -10.37 1.25 10.61
C ILE A 38 -10.84 -0.04 11.27
N THR A 39 -10.28 -0.34 12.43
CA THR A 39 -10.67 -1.48 13.25
C THR A 39 -10.61 -1.10 14.73
N SER A 40 -11.58 -1.59 15.50
CA SER A 40 -11.57 -1.53 16.96
C SER A 40 -10.60 -2.54 17.59
N ASP A 41 -10.13 -3.49 16.80
CA ASP A 41 -9.49 -4.71 17.28
C ASP A 41 -7.96 -4.60 17.28
N TYR A 42 -7.42 -3.42 16.94
CA TYR A 42 -5.99 -3.16 16.97
C TYR A 42 -5.48 -3.11 18.41
N GLN A 43 -4.36 -3.81 18.66
CA GLN A 43 -3.60 -3.75 19.90
C GLN A 43 -2.24 -3.16 19.57
N GLU A 44 -1.71 -2.27 20.41
CA GLU A 44 -0.49 -1.46 20.13
C GLU A 44 0.75 -2.29 19.80
N THR A 45 0.79 -3.57 20.18
CA THR A 45 1.87 -4.53 19.91
C THR A 45 1.53 -5.58 18.85
N ALA A 46 0.32 -5.53 18.29
CA ALA A 46 -0.11 -6.47 17.27
C ALA A 46 0.59 -6.17 15.94
N ILE A 47 1.51 -7.05 15.55
CA ILE A 47 2.01 -7.06 14.18
C ILE A 47 0.87 -7.47 13.27
N ILE A 48 0.51 -6.61 12.31
CA ILE A 48 -0.43 -6.95 11.23
C ILE A 48 0.27 -7.94 10.31
N ARG A 49 0.14 -9.24 10.61
CA ARG A 49 0.84 -10.34 9.93
C ARG A 49 0.12 -10.84 8.67
N GLY A 50 -1.06 -10.31 8.37
CA GLY A 50 -1.91 -10.77 7.27
C GLY A 50 -2.78 -9.65 6.71
N ALA A 51 -3.52 -9.98 5.65
CA ALA A 51 -4.49 -9.06 5.06
C ALA A 51 -5.55 -8.68 6.10
N ILE A 52 -5.92 -7.39 6.11
CA ILE A 52 -7.03 -6.90 6.94
C ILE A 52 -8.32 -7.46 6.33
N ASP A 53 -9.00 -8.34 7.06
CA ASP A 53 -10.25 -9.02 6.63
C ASP A 53 -11.49 -8.10 6.68
N ARG A 54 -11.27 -6.79 6.56
CA ARG A 54 -12.31 -5.77 6.50
C ARG A 54 -12.14 -4.97 5.22
N PRO A 55 -13.24 -4.54 4.58
CA PRO A 55 -13.14 -3.65 3.44
C PRO A 55 -12.40 -2.37 3.85
N ALA A 56 -11.56 -1.87 2.94
CA ALA A 56 -10.97 -0.55 3.11
C ALA A 56 -12.09 0.50 3.14
N ILE A 57 -11.98 1.49 4.01
CA ILE A 57 -12.93 2.60 4.06
C ILE A 57 -12.60 3.66 3.00
N TRP A 58 -11.40 3.56 2.41
CA TRP A 58 -10.90 4.45 1.38
C TRP A 58 -9.75 3.78 0.63
N GLU A 59 -9.67 3.98 -0.69
CA GLU A 59 -8.54 3.59 -1.52
C GLU A 59 -8.28 4.59 -2.65
N GLN A 60 -7.02 4.78 -3.01
CA GLN A 60 -6.60 5.66 -4.12
C GLN A 60 -5.30 5.16 -4.75
N ASP A 61 -5.11 5.42 -6.04
CA ASP A 61 -3.80 5.33 -6.66
C ASP A 61 -2.85 6.36 -6.02
N LEU A 62 -1.79 5.88 -5.38
CA LEU A 62 -0.76 6.71 -4.76
C LEU A 62 -0.05 7.57 -5.80
N ALA A 63 0.05 7.12 -7.05
CA ALA A 63 0.62 7.94 -8.13
C ALA A 63 -0.29 9.10 -8.55
N ALA A 64 -1.57 9.09 -8.15
CA ALA A 64 -2.53 10.17 -8.38
C ALA A 64 -2.60 11.17 -7.22
N LEU A 65 -1.88 10.94 -6.11
CA LEU A 65 -1.85 11.83 -4.96
C LEU A 65 -0.73 12.86 -5.08
N SER A 66 -0.99 14.06 -4.56
CA SER A 66 0.05 15.06 -4.32
C SER A 66 1.08 14.54 -3.29
N ASP A 67 2.31 15.05 -3.35
CA ASP A 67 3.39 14.71 -2.40
C ASP A 67 2.99 14.90 -0.93
N SER A 68 2.03 15.79 -0.67
CA SER A 68 1.37 15.97 0.61
C SER A 68 -0.13 16.17 0.40
N THR A 69 -0.94 15.54 1.23
CA THR A 69 -2.41 15.61 1.18
C THR A 69 -2.97 15.54 2.59
N THR A 70 -4.08 16.23 2.83
CA THR A 70 -4.79 16.26 4.11
C THR A 70 -6.19 15.70 3.90
N TRP A 71 -6.63 14.84 4.83
CA TRP A 71 -7.91 14.18 4.75
C TRP A 71 -8.71 14.38 6.04
N ASN A 72 -10.01 14.62 5.88
CA ASN A 72 -10.96 14.69 6.97
C ASN A 72 -11.48 13.28 7.27
N LEU A 73 -11.25 12.81 8.51
CA LEU A 73 -11.84 11.58 9.03
C LEU A 73 -13.07 11.92 9.86
N THR A 74 -14.24 11.50 9.41
CA THR A 74 -15.51 11.75 10.10
C THR A 74 -16.13 10.44 10.56
N ARG A 75 -16.76 10.47 11.74
CA ARG A 75 -17.55 9.35 12.27
C ARG A 75 -19.01 9.79 12.39
N ASP A 76 -19.90 9.07 11.71
CA ASP A 76 -21.34 9.24 11.89
C ASP A 76 -21.72 8.79 13.31
N PRO A 77 -22.27 9.66 14.16
CA PRO A 77 -22.63 9.30 15.54
C PRO A 77 -23.82 8.35 15.62
N SER A 78 -24.67 8.30 14.60
CA SER A 78 -25.89 7.46 14.57
C SER A 78 -25.61 6.04 14.12
N THR A 79 -24.74 5.86 13.12
CA THR A 79 -24.40 4.55 12.54
C THR A 79 -23.04 4.02 13.00
N GLY A 80 -22.16 4.90 13.50
CA GLY A 80 -20.78 4.58 13.86
C GLY A 80 -19.85 4.40 12.66
N HIS A 81 -20.33 4.62 11.43
CA HIS A 81 -19.54 4.50 10.21
C HIS A 81 -18.51 5.62 10.09
N TYR A 82 -17.35 5.28 9.53
CA TYR A 82 -16.28 6.22 9.26
C TYR A 82 -16.21 6.56 7.77
N THR A 83 -15.97 7.82 7.46
CA THR A 83 -15.73 8.32 6.10
C THR A 83 -14.43 9.12 6.05
N ILE A 84 -13.73 9.02 4.91
CA ILE A 84 -12.50 9.75 4.62
C ILE A 84 -12.71 10.56 3.35
N GLU A 85 -12.53 11.87 3.43
CA GLU A 85 -12.69 12.82 2.32
C GLU A 85 -11.50 13.78 2.28
N GLU A 86 -11.13 14.27 1.10
CA GLU A 86 -10.04 15.24 0.95
C GLU A 86 -10.46 16.56 1.63
N ALA A 87 -9.50 17.22 2.31
CA ALA A 87 -9.77 18.38 3.16
C ALA A 87 -9.93 19.70 2.40
#